data_AF-A0A8J4T053-F1
#
_entry.id   AF-A0A8J4T053-F1
#
_cell.length_a   1.000
_cell.length_b   1.000
_cell.length_c   1.000
_cell.angle_alpha   90.00
_cell.angle_beta   90.00
_cell.angle_gamma   90.00
#
_symmetry.space_group_name_H-M   'P 1'
#
loop_
_entity.id
_entity.type
_entity.pdbx_description
1 polymer ?
#
loop_
_entity_poly.entity_id
_entity_poly.type
_entity_poly.pdbx_seq_one_letter_code
_entity_poly.pdbx_strand_id
1 'polypeptide(L)'
;MFLFKNVLNCRNIFAQVLSRISTVRNHCDLVHAFATRQSFSKPDLQAALESVEDFAPAMESFHHLYHIVENQPASGSFWPQFLTVASELNRPLLVRAVSNFVLDSPALHNNATIMQVLRLLISDNRFEDVLSLYQFMFHRLTDAEQKAFVSELISILGQTPYWESALPMLSLMGGHSRVSALRVLCDGAARFSSPKAVLSVLENLPEHIGVPNDRLFSNLLSRFPSMSDPNNRLDELLTLMHRKHWIVSENTAILIATWFNSQSPQLYRATLSVKILELNTKCPICNVRLPVFQATSEMISGLAAEFYQKALKGSGKDSLYLTTTPDELHTMNRFLADQTAPFDCVIDFLNLMHQFGVPFEPQKAGHFICEVSDLLIWFEG
;
A
#
# COMPACT_ATOMS: atom_id res chain seq x y z
N MET A 1 -4.25 60.58 -27.35
CA MET A 1 -4.90 59.70 -26.34
C MET A 1 -6.14 58.96 -26.86
N PHE A 2 -6.99 59.56 -27.71
CA PHE A 2 -8.19 58.90 -28.27
C PHE A 2 -7.91 57.73 -29.24
N LEU A 3 -6.88 57.83 -30.08
CA LEU A 3 -6.51 56.78 -31.05
C LEU A 3 -6.03 55.48 -30.38
N PHE A 4 -5.29 55.56 -29.27
CA PHE A 4 -4.82 54.39 -28.52
C PHE A 4 -5.96 53.62 -27.84
N LYS A 5 -7.00 54.32 -27.38
CA LYS A 5 -8.17 53.71 -26.71
C LYS A 5 -9.02 52.89 -27.71
N ASN A 6 -9.14 53.37 -28.96
CA ASN A 6 -9.88 52.68 -30.01
C ASN A 6 -9.13 51.43 -30.53
N VAL A 7 -7.80 51.48 -30.66
CA VAL A 7 -7.00 50.31 -31.07
C VAL A 7 -7.02 49.21 -30.00
N LEU A 8 -6.96 49.56 -28.71
CA LEU A 8 -7.09 48.60 -27.61
C LEU A 8 -8.48 47.96 -27.59
N ASN A 9 -9.54 48.75 -27.84
CA ASN A 9 -10.90 48.26 -27.87
C ASN A 9 -11.15 47.32 -29.06
N CYS A 10 -10.64 47.66 -30.25
CA CYS A 10 -10.71 46.78 -31.42
C CYS A 10 -9.93 45.47 -31.25
N ARG A 11 -8.75 45.50 -30.60
CA ARG A 11 -8.01 44.28 -30.24
C ARG A 11 -8.78 43.39 -29.27
N ASN A 12 -9.42 43.97 -28.26
CA ASN A 12 -10.23 43.22 -27.30
C ASN A 12 -11.48 42.62 -27.97
N ILE A 13 -12.16 43.37 -28.85
CA ILE A 13 -13.31 42.87 -29.61
C ILE A 13 -12.87 41.75 -30.56
N PHE A 14 -11.75 41.91 -31.27
CA PHE A 14 -11.23 40.89 -32.18
C PHE A 14 -10.80 39.62 -31.44
N ALA A 15 -10.14 39.76 -30.28
CA ALA A 15 -9.80 38.64 -29.41
C ALA A 15 -11.05 37.93 -28.87
N GLN A 16 -12.10 38.67 -28.50
CA GLN A 16 -13.39 38.10 -28.08
C GLN A 16 -14.10 37.37 -29.23
N VAL A 17 -14.06 37.90 -30.45
CA VAL A 17 -14.66 37.26 -31.63
C VAL A 17 -13.89 36.00 -32.01
N LEU A 18 -12.55 36.04 -32.05
CA LEU A 18 -11.72 34.86 -32.30
C LEU A 18 -11.90 33.79 -31.23
N SER A 19 -11.99 34.19 -29.95
CA SER A 19 -12.30 33.29 -28.85
C SER A 19 -13.66 32.62 -29.07
N ARG A 20 -14.72 33.39 -29.39
CA ARG A 20 -16.05 32.83 -29.68
C ARG A 20 -16.06 31.88 -30.88
N ILE A 21 -15.37 32.22 -31.97
CA ILE A 21 -15.26 31.36 -33.16
C ILE A 21 -14.53 30.05 -32.82
N SER A 22 -13.45 30.13 -32.05
CA SER A 22 -12.72 28.96 -31.58
C SER A 22 -13.60 28.09 -30.65
N THR A 23 -14.35 28.68 -29.72
CA THR A 23 -15.25 27.95 -28.83
C THR A 23 -16.38 27.24 -29.58
N VAL A 24 -16.98 27.90 -30.59
CA VAL A 24 -18.04 27.29 -31.41
C VAL A 24 -17.50 26.15 -32.27
N ARG A 25 -16.31 26.30 -32.86
CA ARG A 25 -15.66 25.23 -33.63
C ARG A 25 -15.35 24.02 -32.75
N ASN A 26 -14.73 24.27 -31.59
CA ASN A 26 -14.41 23.26 -30.59
C ASN A 26 -15.65 22.51 -30.05
N HIS A 27 -16.76 23.23 -29.83
CA HIS A 27 -18.05 22.65 -29.44
C HIS A 27 -18.59 21.70 -30.52
N CYS A 28 -18.63 22.17 -31.77
CA CYS A 28 -19.11 21.37 -32.90
C CYS A 28 -18.23 20.14 -33.14
N ASP A 29 -16.91 20.26 -33.07
CA ASP A 29 -15.98 19.17 -33.34
C ASP A 29 -16.13 18.03 -32.32
N LEU A 30 -16.23 18.36 -31.02
CA LEU A 30 -16.42 17.34 -29.98
C LEU A 30 -17.81 16.69 -30.08
N VAL A 31 -18.89 17.49 -30.11
CA VAL A 31 -20.25 16.93 -30.12
C VAL A 31 -20.48 16.11 -31.38
N HIS A 32 -20.03 16.59 -32.55
CA HIS A 32 -20.22 15.88 -33.82
C HIS A 32 -19.46 14.55 -33.87
N ALA A 33 -18.25 14.47 -33.29
CA ALA A 33 -17.44 13.25 -33.25
C ALA A 33 -18.12 12.08 -32.52
N PHE A 34 -19.06 12.38 -31.60
CA PHE A 34 -19.76 11.39 -30.79
C PHE A 34 -21.27 11.28 -31.09
N ALA A 35 -21.91 12.33 -31.60
CA ALA A 35 -23.36 12.36 -31.89
C ALA A 35 -23.81 11.32 -32.93
N THR A 36 -22.91 10.92 -33.83
CA THR A 36 -23.22 10.00 -34.94
C THR A 36 -22.83 8.55 -34.64
N ARG A 37 -22.26 8.27 -33.46
CA ARG A 37 -21.73 6.94 -33.13
C ARG A 37 -22.80 6.01 -32.56
N GLN A 38 -22.76 4.76 -33.01
CA GLN A 38 -23.67 3.69 -32.59
C GLN A 38 -23.10 2.84 -31.43
N SER A 39 -21.81 2.97 -31.13
CA SER A 39 -21.10 2.23 -30.10
C SER A 39 -20.07 3.12 -29.42
N PHE A 40 -19.87 2.89 -28.12
CA PHE A 40 -18.88 3.57 -27.28
C PHE A 40 -17.89 2.57 -26.68
N SER A 41 -17.50 1.57 -27.46
CA SER A 41 -16.39 0.69 -27.08
C SER A 41 -15.08 1.48 -27.00
N LYS A 42 -14.08 0.97 -26.26
CA LYS A 42 -12.76 1.63 -26.15
C LYS A 42 -12.14 1.96 -27.53
N PRO A 43 -12.11 1.05 -28.53
CA PRO A 43 -11.62 1.37 -29.87
C PRO A 43 -12.40 2.50 -30.57
N ASP A 44 -13.72 2.55 -30.40
CA ASP A 44 -14.55 3.59 -30.99
C ASP A 44 -14.24 4.96 -30.38
N LEU A 45 -14.11 5.01 -29.05
CA LEU A 45 -13.72 6.24 -28.34
C LEU A 45 -12.34 6.70 -28.76
N GLN A 46 -11.40 5.77 -28.95
CA GLN A 46 -10.04 6.10 -29.41
C GLN A 46 -10.07 6.72 -30.81
N ALA A 47 -10.74 6.09 -31.77
CA ALA A 47 -10.86 6.64 -33.13
C ALA A 47 -11.55 8.02 -33.14
N ALA A 48 -12.50 8.26 -32.23
CA ALA A 48 -13.16 9.56 -32.10
C ALA A 48 -12.19 10.61 -31.57
N LEU A 49 -11.48 10.30 -30.49
CA LEU A 49 -10.57 11.23 -29.83
C LEU A 49 -9.29 11.49 -30.63
N GLU A 50 -8.88 10.57 -31.50
CA GLU A 50 -7.78 10.79 -32.45
C GLU A 50 -8.12 11.89 -33.47
N SER A 51 -9.39 12.01 -33.87
CA SER A 51 -9.87 13.09 -34.76
C SER A 51 -10.10 14.44 -34.06
N VAL A 52 -9.97 14.49 -32.73
CA VAL A 52 -10.23 15.69 -31.92
C VAL A 52 -8.90 16.21 -31.35
N GLU A 53 -8.59 17.47 -31.61
CA GLU A 53 -7.41 18.14 -31.03
C GLU A 53 -7.56 18.32 -29.51
N ASP A 54 -6.46 18.51 -28.78
CA ASP A 54 -6.54 18.82 -27.35
C ASP A 54 -6.94 20.28 -27.14
N PHE A 55 -8.12 20.51 -26.59
CA PHE A 55 -8.62 21.83 -26.20
C PHE A 55 -9.48 21.71 -24.94
N ALA A 56 -9.82 22.84 -24.34
CA ALA A 56 -10.77 22.92 -23.23
C ALA A 56 -12.18 23.24 -23.76
N PRO A 57 -13.08 22.26 -23.91
CA PRO A 57 -14.43 22.51 -24.39
C PRO A 57 -15.22 23.34 -23.37
N ALA A 58 -16.19 24.13 -23.85
CA ALA A 58 -17.12 24.84 -22.98
C ALA A 58 -18.08 23.84 -22.30
N MET A 59 -18.58 24.19 -21.10
CA MET A 59 -19.42 23.32 -20.29
C MET A 59 -20.70 22.86 -21.01
N GLU A 60 -21.28 23.73 -21.86
CA GLU A 60 -22.46 23.38 -22.65
C GLU A 60 -22.20 22.20 -23.61
N SER A 61 -20.96 22.04 -24.07
CA SER A 61 -20.55 20.91 -24.92
C SER A 61 -20.68 19.58 -24.18
N PHE A 62 -20.33 19.55 -22.90
CA PHE A 62 -20.43 18.34 -22.08
C PHE A 62 -21.87 18.04 -21.67
N HIS A 63 -22.69 19.06 -21.38
CA HIS A 63 -24.12 18.84 -21.16
C HIS A 63 -24.80 18.25 -22.41
N HIS A 64 -24.48 18.77 -23.60
CA HIS A 64 -25.01 18.24 -24.84
C HIS A 64 -24.55 16.79 -25.07
N LEU A 65 -23.25 16.52 -24.90
CA LEU A 65 -22.70 15.17 -25.03
C LEU A 65 -23.30 14.21 -23.99
N TYR A 66 -23.53 14.65 -22.76
CA TYR A 66 -24.18 13.88 -21.72
C TYR A 66 -25.58 13.43 -22.15
N HIS A 67 -26.41 14.36 -22.65
CA HIS A 67 -27.75 14.02 -23.13
C HIS A 67 -27.75 13.06 -24.33
N ILE A 68 -26.74 13.14 -25.20
CA ILE A 68 -26.57 12.19 -26.31
C ILE A 68 -26.26 10.79 -25.77
N VAL A 69 -25.33 10.71 -24.83
CA VAL A 69 -24.79 9.44 -24.30
C VAL A 69 -25.76 8.76 -23.34
N GLU A 70 -26.47 9.51 -22.48
CA GLU A 70 -27.38 8.95 -21.46
C GLU A 70 -28.48 8.08 -22.08
N ASN A 71 -28.92 8.42 -23.29
CA ASN A 71 -29.96 7.72 -24.03
C ASN A 71 -29.46 6.45 -24.77
N GLN A 72 -28.19 6.07 -24.62
CA GLN A 72 -27.57 4.98 -25.36
C GLN A 72 -27.32 3.74 -24.48
N PRO A 73 -27.43 2.52 -25.03
CA PRO A 73 -27.01 1.32 -24.33
C PRO A 73 -25.51 1.41 -24.02
N ALA A 74 -25.12 1.17 -22.76
CA ALA A 74 -23.77 1.36 -22.21
C ALA A 74 -23.36 2.81 -21.85
N SER A 75 -24.32 3.73 -21.67
CA SER A 75 -24.08 5.09 -21.14
C SER A 75 -23.23 5.11 -19.86
N GLY A 76 -23.40 4.10 -18.99
CA GLY A 76 -22.64 3.96 -17.75
C GLY A 76 -21.13 3.75 -17.93
N SER A 77 -20.65 3.17 -19.03
CA SER A 77 -19.21 2.97 -19.23
C SER A 77 -18.53 4.11 -20.02
N PHE A 78 -19.31 5.03 -20.60
CA PHE A 78 -18.79 6.05 -21.49
C PHE A 78 -17.75 6.96 -20.82
N TRP A 79 -18.16 7.72 -19.79
CA TRP A 79 -17.30 8.71 -19.14
C TRP A 79 -15.99 8.15 -18.55
N PRO A 80 -15.97 7.02 -17.83
CA PRO A 80 -14.71 6.48 -17.32
C PRO A 80 -13.80 6.03 -18.46
N GLN A 81 -14.33 5.41 -19.53
CA GLN A 81 -13.53 5.01 -20.69
C GLN A 81 -13.05 6.22 -21.50
N PHE A 82 -13.88 7.24 -21.66
CA PHE A 82 -13.51 8.49 -22.32
C PHE A 82 -12.30 9.12 -21.61
N LEU A 83 -12.35 9.23 -20.28
CA LEU A 83 -11.25 9.75 -19.47
C LEU A 83 -9.98 8.90 -19.62
N THR A 84 -10.12 7.56 -19.62
CA THR A 84 -8.98 6.65 -19.84
C THR A 84 -8.35 6.86 -21.21
N VAL A 85 -9.14 6.84 -22.28
CA VAL A 85 -8.65 6.97 -23.66
C VAL A 85 -8.06 8.37 -23.90
N ALA A 86 -8.71 9.43 -23.42
CA ALA A 86 -8.19 10.79 -23.53
C ALA A 86 -6.84 10.94 -22.81
N SER A 87 -6.68 10.28 -21.65
CA SER A 87 -5.40 10.24 -20.94
C SER A 87 -4.33 9.45 -21.72
N GLU A 88 -4.69 8.30 -22.32
CA GLU A 88 -3.78 7.48 -23.14
C GLU A 88 -3.31 8.21 -24.40
N LEU A 89 -4.18 9.03 -25.01
CA LEU A 89 -3.87 9.88 -26.18
C LEU A 89 -3.19 11.21 -25.82
N ASN A 90 -2.83 11.41 -24.55
CA ASN A 90 -2.21 12.63 -24.04
C ASN A 90 -3.02 13.89 -24.40
N ARG A 91 -4.31 13.91 -24.00
CA ARG A 91 -5.25 15.03 -24.14
C ARG A 91 -5.53 15.72 -22.79
N PRO A 92 -4.54 16.38 -22.16
CA PRO A 92 -4.68 16.90 -20.80
C PRO A 92 -5.73 18.01 -20.65
N LEU A 93 -5.92 18.87 -21.66
CA LEU A 93 -6.94 19.93 -21.58
C LEU A 93 -8.35 19.33 -21.57
N LEU A 94 -8.58 18.33 -22.41
CA LEU A 94 -9.84 17.61 -22.48
C LEU A 94 -10.13 16.83 -21.18
N VAL A 95 -9.15 16.09 -20.67
CA VAL A 95 -9.25 15.35 -19.40
C VAL A 95 -9.58 16.30 -18.25
N ARG A 96 -8.91 17.44 -18.17
CA ARG A 96 -9.17 18.46 -17.14
C ARG A 96 -10.57 19.06 -17.26
N ALA A 97 -11.01 19.36 -18.47
CA ALA A 97 -12.31 19.94 -18.71
C ALA A 97 -13.46 18.97 -18.36
N VAL A 98 -13.32 17.67 -18.69
CA VAL A 98 -14.27 16.64 -18.26
C VAL A 98 -14.24 16.45 -16.74
N SER A 99 -13.05 16.49 -16.13
CA SER A 99 -12.93 16.39 -14.66
C SER A 99 -13.67 17.55 -13.97
N ASN A 100 -13.58 18.78 -14.50
CA ASN A 100 -14.35 19.92 -14.01
C ASN A 100 -15.86 19.74 -14.20
N PHE A 101 -16.30 19.20 -15.34
CA PHE A 101 -17.71 18.89 -15.56
C PHE A 101 -18.25 17.90 -14.51
N VAL A 102 -17.48 16.86 -14.18
CA VAL A 102 -17.85 15.90 -13.14
C VAL A 102 -17.88 16.55 -11.74
N LEU A 103 -16.97 17.48 -11.46
CA LEU A 103 -16.95 18.24 -10.19
C LEU A 103 -18.15 19.18 -10.06
N ASP A 104 -18.58 19.82 -11.14
CA ASP A 104 -19.71 20.75 -11.13
C ASP A 104 -21.07 20.02 -11.00
N SER A 105 -21.16 18.77 -11.44
CA SER A 105 -22.41 17.99 -11.42
C SER A 105 -22.20 16.50 -11.09
N PRO A 106 -21.64 16.16 -9.91
CA PRO A 106 -21.22 14.80 -9.59
C PRO A 106 -22.40 13.82 -9.48
N ALA A 107 -23.61 14.31 -9.24
CA ALA A 107 -24.84 13.51 -9.21
C ALA A 107 -25.21 12.91 -10.57
N LEU A 108 -24.78 13.51 -11.68
CA LEU A 108 -25.05 13.02 -13.04
C LEU A 108 -24.21 11.79 -13.41
N HIS A 109 -23.18 11.48 -12.62
CA HIS A 109 -22.19 10.47 -12.95
C HIS A 109 -22.29 9.26 -12.02
N ASN A 110 -21.91 8.09 -12.52
CA ASN A 110 -21.83 6.88 -11.71
C ASN A 110 -20.53 6.81 -10.91
N ASN A 111 -20.49 5.84 -9.98
CA ASN A 111 -19.35 5.63 -9.08
C ASN A 111 -18.03 5.38 -9.83
N ALA A 112 -18.06 4.64 -10.95
CA ALA A 112 -16.87 4.37 -11.76
C ALA A 112 -16.25 5.64 -12.37
N THR A 113 -17.11 6.54 -12.87
CA THR A 113 -16.67 7.85 -13.39
C THR A 113 -16.02 8.68 -12.29
N ILE A 114 -16.69 8.75 -11.12
CA ILE A 114 -16.20 9.52 -9.98
C ILE A 114 -14.85 8.99 -9.49
N MET A 115 -14.69 7.67 -9.38
CA MET A 115 -13.41 7.05 -9.01
C MET A 115 -12.29 7.36 -9.99
N GLN A 116 -12.59 7.36 -11.29
CA GLN A 116 -11.59 7.74 -12.29
C GLN A 116 -11.19 9.21 -12.17
N VAL A 117 -12.14 10.12 -11.93
CA VAL A 117 -11.85 11.54 -11.69
C VAL A 117 -11.05 11.75 -10.41
N LEU A 118 -11.36 11.06 -9.32
CA LEU A 118 -10.57 11.13 -8.08
C LEU A 118 -9.10 10.78 -8.32
N ARG A 119 -8.81 9.74 -9.11
CA ARG A 119 -7.43 9.37 -9.49
C ARG A 119 -6.74 10.45 -10.31
N LEU A 120 -7.46 11.05 -11.27
CA LEU A 120 -6.92 12.13 -12.11
C LEU A 120 -6.62 13.39 -11.28
N LEU A 121 -7.50 13.74 -10.34
CA LEU A 121 -7.30 14.88 -9.44
C LEU A 121 -6.07 14.69 -8.53
N ILE A 122 -5.78 13.45 -8.10
CA ILE A 122 -4.53 13.14 -7.40
C ILE A 122 -3.32 13.40 -8.30
N SER A 123 -3.34 12.93 -9.55
CA SER A 123 -2.25 13.17 -10.52
C SER A 123 -2.01 14.67 -10.77
N ASP A 124 -3.07 15.47 -10.76
CA ASP A 124 -3.02 16.93 -10.91
C ASP A 124 -2.73 17.69 -9.60
N ASN A 125 -2.52 17.00 -8.47
CA ASN A 125 -2.37 17.59 -7.12
C ASN A 125 -3.54 18.49 -6.68
N ARG A 126 -4.75 18.25 -7.18
CA ARG A 126 -5.97 19.01 -6.84
C ARG A 126 -6.65 18.43 -5.60
N PHE A 127 -5.95 18.44 -4.47
CA PHE A 127 -6.38 17.69 -3.28
C PHE A 127 -7.71 18.16 -2.67
N GLU A 128 -8.00 19.46 -2.64
CA GLU A 128 -9.28 19.98 -2.12
C GLU A 128 -10.49 19.46 -2.93
N ASP A 129 -10.33 19.34 -4.25
CA ASP A 129 -11.34 18.75 -5.13
C ASP A 129 -11.48 17.24 -4.88
N VAL A 130 -10.36 16.55 -4.60
CA VAL A 130 -10.40 15.13 -4.17
C VAL A 130 -11.23 14.98 -2.91
N LEU A 131 -10.98 15.79 -1.88
CA LEU A 131 -11.70 15.70 -0.60
C LEU A 131 -13.21 15.91 -0.81
N SER A 132 -13.59 16.96 -1.54
CA SER A 132 -14.99 17.31 -1.80
C SER A 132 -15.72 16.20 -2.56
N LEU A 133 -15.10 15.70 -3.64
CA LEU A 133 -15.70 14.65 -4.48
C LEU A 133 -15.73 13.29 -3.77
N TYR A 134 -14.70 12.97 -2.99
CA TYR A 134 -14.66 11.76 -2.17
C TYR A 134 -15.79 11.78 -1.12
N GLN A 135 -15.97 12.89 -0.41
CA GLN A 135 -17.03 13.03 0.57
C GLN A 135 -18.40 12.86 -0.08
N PHE A 136 -18.63 13.51 -1.22
CA PHE A 136 -19.86 13.32 -1.99
C PHE A 136 -20.08 11.85 -2.34
N MET A 137 -19.06 11.18 -2.88
CA MET A 137 -19.12 9.76 -3.23
C MET A 137 -19.44 8.91 -2.00
N PHE A 138 -18.71 9.07 -0.91
CA PHE A 138 -18.87 8.24 0.28
C PHE A 138 -20.30 8.32 0.86
N HIS A 139 -20.91 9.51 0.88
CA HIS A 139 -22.26 9.71 1.38
C HIS A 139 -23.36 9.13 0.47
N ARG A 140 -23.14 9.00 -0.84
CA ARG A 140 -24.13 8.40 -1.76
C ARG A 140 -24.06 6.87 -1.81
N LEU A 141 -22.97 6.26 -1.34
CA LEU A 141 -22.82 4.81 -1.34
C LEU A 141 -23.68 4.18 -0.24
N THR A 142 -24.35 3.09 -0.57
CA THR A 142 -24.96 2.19 0.41
C THR A 142 -23.90 1.48 1.26
N ASP A 143 -24.26 0.95 2.42
CA ASP A 143 -23.32 0.21 3.29
C ASP A 143 -22.62 -0.96 2.57
N ALA A 144 -23.33 -1.64 1.66
CA ALA A 144 -22.78 -2.73 0.86
C ALA A 144 -21.74 -2.21 -0.14
N GLU A 145 -22.02 -1.09 -0.80
CA GLU A 145 -21.08 -0.46 -1.73
C GLU A 145 -19.89 0.15 -1.00
N GLN A 146 -20.07 0.76 0.17
CA GLN A 146 -18.96 1.25 0.98
C GLN A 146 -17.96 0.13 1.28
N LYS A 147 -18.45 -1.06 1.68
CA LYS A 147 -17.60 -2.25 1.86
C LYS A 147 -16.91 -2.71 0.58
N ALA A 148 -17.59 -2.62 -0.57
CA ALA A 148 -17.01 -2.99 -1.86
C ALA A 148 -15.90 -2.02 -2.31
N PHE A 149 -16.09 -0.72 -2.10
CA PHE A 149 -15.15 0.33 -2.55
C PHE A 149 -14.09 0.72 -1.49
N VAL A 150 -14.21 0.28 -0.23
CA VAL A 150 -13.38 0.75 0.88
C VAL A 150 -11.88 0.65 0.59
N SER A 151 -11.41 -0.45 -0.01
CA SER A 151 -10.00 -0.64 -0.31
C SER A 151 -9.49 0.39 -1.32
N GLU A 152 -10.32 0.76 -2.28
CA GLU A 152 -9.98 1.70 -3.33
C GLU A 152 -10.03 3.15 -2.82
N LEU A 153 -11.02 3.47 -1.98
CA LEU A 153 -11.14 4.78 -1.33
C LEU A 153 -9.98 5.05 -0.37
N ILE A 154 -9.56 4.04 0.40
CA ILE A 154 -8.34 4.15 1.22
C ILE A 154 -7.11 4.39 0.34
N SER A 155 -7.02 3.69 -0.80
CA SER A 155 -5.90 3.87 -1.74
C SER A 155 -5.85 5.28 -2.35
N ILE A 156 -7.02 5.88 -2.63
CA ILE A 156 -7.15 7.27 -3.08
C ILE A 156 -6.72 8.22 -1.98
N LEU A 157 -7.31 8.13 -0.79
CA LEU A 157 -7.03 9.06 0.32
C LEU A 157 -5.58 8.95 0.81
N GLY A 158 -4.99 7.75 0.83
CA GLY A 158 -3.58 7.53 1.17
C GLY A 158 -2.59 8.19 0.21
N GLN A 159 -3.05 8.68 -0.95
CA GLN A 159 -2.23 9.45 -1.89
C GLN A 159 -2.44 10.97 -1.75
N THR A 160 -3.14 11.42 -0.70
CA THR A 160 -3.46 12.83 -0.45
C THR A 160 -3.07 13.26 0.97
N PRO A 161 -3.02 14.58 1.24
CA PRO A 161 -2.89 15.10 2.60
C PRO A 161 -3.98 14.64 3.58
N TYR A 162 -5.12 14.15 3.08
CA TYR A 162 -6.26 13.72 3.91
C TYR A 162 -6.25 12.23 4.24
N TRP A 163 -5.10 11.56 4.16
CA TRP A 163 -4.96 10.13 4.47
C TRP A 163 -5.55 9.73 5.84
N GLU A 164 -5.52 10.63 6.83
CA GLU A 164 -6.12 10.40 8.16
C GLU A 164 -7.64 10.17 8.09
N SER A 165 -8.32 10.75 7.10
CA SER A 165 -9.76 10.57 6.88
C SER A 165 -10.13 9.14 6.50
N ALA A 166 -9.17 8.34 6.05
CA ALA A 166 -9.35 6.92 5.74
C ALA A 166 -9.16 5.98 6.96
N LEU A 167 -8.62 6.46 8.08
CA LEU A 167 -8.41 5.62 9.28
C LEU A 167 -9.71 4.96 9.80
N PRO A 168 -10.85 5.67 9.90
CA PRO A 168 -12.11 5.05 10.38
C PRO A 168 -12.60 3.92 9.47
N MET A 169 -12.25 3.94 8.18
CA MET A 169 -12.68 2.95 7.20
C MET A 169 -12.02 1.58 7.39
N LEU A 170 -10.89 1.50 8.09
CA LEU A 170 -10.21 0.23 8.37
C LEU A 170 -11.11 -0.77 9.12
N SER A 171 -12.10 -0.25 9.86
CA SER A 171 -13.11 -1.04 10.56
C SER A 171 -14.03 -1.83 9.61
N LEU A 172 -14.20 -1.34 8.37
CA LEU A 172 -15.04 -1.96 7.34
C LEU A 172 -14.33 -3.09 6.57
N MET A 173 -13.02 -3.29 6.82
CA MET A 173 -12.19 -4.26 6.10
C MET A 173 -11.98 -5.55 6.88
N GLY A 174 -11.84 -6.67 6.15
CA GLY A 174 -11.34 -7.95 6.68
C GLY A 174 -9.83 -7.92 6.98
N GLY A 175 -9.33 -8.92 7.72
CA GLY A 175 -7.97 -8.94 8.27
C GLY A 175 -6.84 -8.71 7.25
N HIS A 176 -6.75 -9.51 6.18
CA HIS A 176 -5.70 -9.37 5.17
C HIS A 176 -5.75 -8.04 4.42
N SER A 177 -6.95 -7.59 4.02
CA SER A 177 -7.12 -6.31 3.30
C SER A 177 -6.84 -5.10 4.20
N ARG A 178 -7.04 -5.23 5.52
CA ARG A 178 -6.69 -4.19 6.49
C ARG A 178 -5.19 -3.95 6.56
N VAL A 179 -4.37 -5.00 6.44
CA VAL A 179 -2.90 -4.91 6.43
C VAL A 179 -2.40 -4.09 5.23
N SER A 180 -2.90 -4.39 4.03
CA SER A 180 -2.51 -3.65 2.83
C SER A 180 -2.95 -2.18 2.90
N ALA A 181 -4.17 -1.93 3.38
CA ALA A 181 -4.70 -0.58 3.61
C ALA A 181 -3.84 0.22 4.60
N LEU A 182 -3.44 -0.38 5.73
CA LEU A 182 -2.57 0.27 6.71
C LEU A 182 -1.21 0.66 6.11
N ARG A 183 -0.62 -0.18 5.25
CA ARG A 183 0.62 0.16 4.54
C ARG A 183 0.44 1.38 3.64
N VAL A 184 -0.68 1.47 2.91
CA VAL A 184 -0.99 2.64 2.07
C VAL A 184 -1.15 3.91 2.90
N LEU A 185 -1.79 3.83 4.05
CA LEU A 185 -1.93 4.97 4.96
C LEU A 185 -0.59 5.40 5.58
N CYS A 186 0.29 4.45 5.88
CA CYS A 186 1.65 4.76 6.32
C CYS A 186 2.45 5.49 5.24
N ASP A 187 2.32 5.07 3.97
CA ASP A 187 2.93 5.78 2.84
C ASP A 187 2.39 7.21 2.70
N GLY A 188 1.07 7.40 2.91
CA GLY A 188 0.43 8.70 2.92
C GLY A 188 0.95 9.60 4.03
N ALA A 189 0.99 9.08 5.27
CA ALA A 189 1.59 9.77 6.41
C ALA A 189 3.03 10.18 6.12
N ALA A 190 3.84 9.28 5.58
CA ALA A 190 5.25 9.53 5.24
C ALA A 190 5.43 10.65 4.23
N ARG A 191 4.47 10.87 3.32
CA ARG A 191 4.51 11.98 2.35
C ARG A 191 3.99 13.30 2.92
N PHE A 192 2.85 13.27 3.62
CA PHE A 192 2.08 14.48 3.90
C PHE A 192 2.11 14.94 5.36
N SER A 193 2.36 14.03 6.32
CA SER A 193 2.33 14.37 7.75
C SER A 193 3.72 14.68 8.29
N SER A 194 3.79 15.26 9.49
CA SER A 194 5.09 15.44 10.16
C SER A 194 5.76 14.09 10.45
N PRO A 195 7.09 13.99 10.39
CA PRO A 195 7.81 12.76 10.76
C PRO A 195 7.44 12.20 12.14
N LYS A 196 7.11 13.05 13.12
CA LYS A 196 6.58 12.63 14.42
C LYS A 196 5.26 11.87 14.29
N ALA A 197 4.34 12.35 13.47
CA ALA A 197 3.07 11.66 13.22
C ALA A 197 3.30 10.34 12.49
N VAL A 198 4.24 10.28 11.54
CA VAL A 198 4.61 9.03 10.85
C VAL A 198 5.11 8.00 11.85
N LEU A 199 6.04 8.37 12.73
CA LEU A 199 6.57 7.48 13.76
C LEU A 199 5.45 6.97 14.67
N SER A 200 4.54 7.84 15.10
CA SER A 200 3.37 7.43 15.90
C SER A 200 2.47 6.43 15.17
N VAL A 201 2.25 6.59 13.87
CA VAL A 201 1.49 5.62 13.06
C VAL A 201 2.24 4.28 13.01
N LEU A 202 3.54 4.31 12.76
CA LEU A 202 4.39 3.11 12.69
C LEU A 202 4.44 2.36 14.04
N GLU A 203 4.44 3.08 15.16
CA GLU A 203 4.37 2.49 16.51
C GLU A 203 3.09 1.68 16.71
N ASN A 204 1.98 2.21 16.22
CA ASN A 204 0.66 1.61 16.34
C ASN A 204 0.39 0.52 15.29
N LEU A 205 1.34 0.23 14.39
CA LEU A 205 1.18 -0.88 13.45
C LEU A 205 1.14 -2.22 14.20
N PRO A 206 0.10 -3.04 13.97
CA PRO A 206 0.06 -4.42 14.43
C PRO A 206 1.28 -5.22 13.96
N GLU A 207 1.81 -6.09 14.82
CA GLU A 207 3.06 -6.83 14.56
C GLU A 207 2.98 -7.71 13.30
N HIS A 208 1.81 -8.30 13.03
CA HIS A 208 1.57 -9.16 11.86
C HIS A 208 1.64 -8.42 10.51
N ILE A 209 1.69 -7.09 10.50
CA ILE A 209 1.87 -6.29 9.27
C ILE A 209 3.30 -6.42 8.74
N GLY A 210 4.25 -6.80 9.60
CA GLY A 210 5.66 -6.88 9.26
C GLY A 210 6.25 -5.50 8.93
N VAL A 211 7.36 -5.52 8.21
CA VAL A 211 8.14 -4.32 7.90
C VAL A 211 7.44 -3.46 6.84
N PRO A 212 7.42 -2.12 6.98
CA PRO A 212 6.98 -1.22 5.92
C PRO A 212 7.77 -1.38 4.61
N ASN A 213 7.21 -0.90 3.51
CA ASN A 213 7.88 -0.97 2.21
C ASN A 213 9.03 0.07 2.11
N ASP A 214 9.93 -0.13 1.15
CA ASP A 214 11.08 0.77 0.91
C ASP A 214 10.68 2.22 0.62
N ARG A 215 9.51 2.41 -0.01
CA ARG A 215 8.98 3.73 -0.38
C ARG A 215 8.70 4.56 0.87
N LEU A 216 8.20 3.95 1.93
CA LEU A 216 7.99 4.62 3.21
C LEU A 216 9.31 5.17 3.77
N PHE A 217 10.33 4.32 3.85
CA PHE A 217 11.63 4.70 4.38
C PHE A 217 12.28 5.78 3.51
N SER A 218 12.19 5.67 2.19
CA SER A 218 12.69 6.68 1.25
C SER A 218 12.02 8.05 1.47
N ASN A 219 10.69 8.09 1.59
CA ASN A 219 9.94 9.32 1.83
C ASN A 219 10.26 9.92 3.21
N LEU A 220 10.44 9.09 4.23
CA LEU A 220 10.70 9.56 5.59
C LEU A 220 12.15 10.07 5.74
N LEU A 221 13.14 9.28 5.33
CA LEU A 221 14.56 9.61 5.47
C LEU A 221 14.97 10.83 4.63
N SER A 222 14.37 11.02 3.45
CA SER A 222 14.62 12.22 2.62
C SER A 222 14.17 13.52 3.27
N ARG A 223 13.26 13.46 4.26
CA ARG A 223 12.72 14.62 4.96
C ARG A 223 13.44 14.94 6.27
N PHE A 224 14.21 14.01 6.83
CA PHE A 224 14.95 14.26 8.08
C PHE A 224 15.94 15.43 7.97
N PRO A 225 16.73 15.58 6.89
CA PRO A 225 17.73 16.66 6.78
C PRO A 225 17.16 18.08 6.88
N SER A 226 15.89 18.29 6.52
CA SER A 226 15.25 19.60 6.58
C SER A 226 14.62 19.91 7.95
N MET A 227 14.76 19.02 8.94
CA MET A 227 14.24 19.21 10.28
C MET A 227 15.25 19.90 11.20
N SER A 228 14.74 20.48 12.29
CA SER A 228 15.58 21.09 13.33
C SER A 228 16.50 20.09 14.04
N ASP A 229 16.16 18.80 14.00
CA ASP A 229 16.87 17.74 14.72
C ASP A 229 16.85 16.41 13.94
N PRO A 230 17.65 16.32 12.86
CA PRO A 230 17.66 15.16 11.97
C PRO A 230 18.14 13.88 12.68
N ASN A 231 19.11 14.01 13.58
CA ASN A 231 19.74 12.87 14.26
C ASN A 231 18.78 12.22 15.26
N ASN A 232 18.07 13.01 16.07
CA ASN A 232 17.11 12.44 17.02
C ASN A 232 15.94 11.76 16.31
N ARG A 233 15.51 12.26 15.13
CA ARG A 233 14.46 11.59 14.34
C ARG A 233 14.92 10.25 13.76
N LEU A 234 16.18 10.17 13.36
CA LEU A 234 16.74 8.89 12.93
C LEU A 234 16.88 7.92 14.11
N ASP A 235 17.32 8.41 15.27
CA ASP A 235 17.43 7.58 16.48
C ASP A 235 16.07 7.01 16.91
N GLU A 236 15.02 7.83 16.88
CA GLU A 236 13.64 7.39 17.12
C GLU A 236 13.21 6.29 16.12
N LEU A 237 13.54 6.45 14.83
CA LEU A 237 13.24 5.45 13.81
C LEU A 237 14.01 4.14 14.04
N LEU A 238 15.32 4.20 14.31
CA LEU A 238 16.14 3.01 14.55
C LEU A 238 15.72 2.28 15.82
N THR A 239 15.38 3.02 16.88
CA THR A 239 14.82 2.47 18.12
C THR A 239 13.50 1.75 17.86
N LEU A 240 12.62 2.35 17.06
CA LEU A 240 11.36 1.73 16.66
C LEU A 240 11.60 0.43 15.88
N MET A 241 12.48 0.47 14.88
CA MET A 241 12.84 -0.70 14.06
C MET A 241 13.39 -1.84 14.93
N HIS A 242 14.25 -1.51 15.89
CA HIS A 242 14.80 -2.48 16.83
C HIS A 242 13.71 -3.12 17.70
N ARG A 243 12.83 -2.30 18.31
CA ARG A 243 11.73 -2.78 19.16
C ARG A 243 10.72 -3.63 18.38
N LYS A 244 10.44 -3.30 17.13
CA LYS A 244 9.52 -4.05 16.26
C LYS A 244 10.19 -5.24 15.58
N HIS A 245 11.47 -5.52 15.86
CA HIS A 245 12.26 -6.59 15.25
C HIS A 245 12.20 -6.58 13.72
N TRP A 246 12.23 -5.40 13.11
CA TRP A 246 12.10 -5.27 11.66
C TRP A 246 13.41 -5.62 10.93
N ILE A 247 13.32 -6.64 10.08
CA ILE A 247 14.37 -6.99 9.10
C ILE A 247 14.05 -6.25 7.80
N VAL A 248 14.82 -5.21 7.51
CA VAL A 248 14.60 -4.38 6.32
C VAL A 248 15.20 -4.98 5.07
N SER A 249 14.72 -4.53 3.91
CA SER A 249 15.31 -4.89 2.61
C SER A 249 16.71 -4.29 2.44
N GLU A 250 17.44 -4.79 1.44
CA GLU A 250 18.70 -4.21 1.00
C GLU A 250 18.54 -2.73 0.58
N ASN A 251 17.48 -2.38 -0.14
CA ASN A 251 17.23 -1.01 -0.57
C ASN A 251 17.09 -0.06 0.63
N THR A 252 16.33 -0.47 1.64
CA THR A 252 16.16 0.32 2.87
C THR A 252 17.49 0.42 3.64
N ALA A 253 18.28 -0.65 3.68
CA ALA A 253 19.62 -0.61 4.28
C ALA A 253 20.56 0.35 3.54
N ILE A 254 20.53 0.38 2.21
CA ILE A 254 21.26 1.35 1.38
C ILE A 254 20.83 2.77 1.73
N LEU A 255 19.51 3.05 1.81
CA LEU A 255 19.00 4.38 2.14
C LEU A 255 19.52 4.87 3.49
N ILE A 256 19.51 4.01 4.52
CA ILE A 256 20.03 4.34 5.85
C ILE A 256 21.54 4.60 5.80
N ALA A 257 22.31 3.73 5.11
CA ALA A 257 23.75 3.90 4.97
C ALA A 257 24.12 5.21 4.24
N THR A 258 23.42 5.54 3.15
CA THR A 258 23.59 6.79 2.42
C THR A 258 23.25 8.00 3.28
N TRP A 259 22.21 7.92 4.12
CA TRP A 259 21.87 8.98 5.04
C TRP A 259 23.01 9.26 6.02
N PHE A 260 23.55 8.23 6.69
CA PHE A 260 24.67 8.40 7.62
C PHE A 260 25.91 8.98 6.95
N ASN A 261 26.26 8.46 5.77
CA ASN A 261 27.42 8.91 5.02
C ASN A 261 27.28 10.35 4.48
N SER A 262 26.06 10.85 4.26
CA SER A 262 25.83 12.19 3.72
C SER A 262 25.62 13.26 4.79
N GLN A 263 24.86 12.95 5.84
CA GLN A 263 24.43 13.94 6.85
C GLN A 263 25.44 14.11 7.97
N SER A 264 26.26 13.10 8.24
CA SER A 264 27.27 13.14 9.30
C SER A 264 28.56 12.44 8.87
N PRO A 265 29.17 12.85 7.74
CA PRO A 265 30.36 12.19 7.18
C PRO A 265 31.58 12.26 8.11
N GLN A 266 31.60 13.22 9.03
CA GLN A 266 32.68 13.36 10.02
C GLN A 266 32.51 12.44 11.23
N LEU A 267 31.30 11.92 11.47
CA LEU A 267 30.97 11.09 12.64
C LEU A 267 30.74 9.63 12.28
N TYR A 268 30.17 9.37 11.10
CA TYR A 268 29.76 8.03 10.69
C TYR A 268 30.36 7.65 9.34
N ARG A 269 30.71 6.36 9.24
CA ARG A 269 31.05 5.69 7.99
C ARG A 269 30.27 4.38 7.93
N ALA A 270 29.17 4.41 7.20
CA ALA A 270 28.30 3.26 7.02
C ALA A 270 28.72 2.46 5.78
N THR A 271 28.91 1.15 5.96
CA THR A 271 29.29 0.21 4.89
C THR A 271 28.38 -1.01 4.99
N LEU A 272 27.78 -1.41 3.87
CA LEU A 272 27.03 -2.66 3.78
C LEU A 272 28.00 -3.83 3.70
N SER A 273 27.74 -4.89 4.45
CA SER A 273 28.53 -6.11 4.42
C SER A 273 27.62 -7.33 4.54
N VAL A 274 27.88 -8.33 3.69
CA VAL A 274 26.99 -9.47 3.45
C VAL A 274 27.49 -10.75 4.14
N LYS A 275 28.67 -10.74 4.77
CA LYS A 275 29.29 -11.94 5.36
C LYS A 275 29.48 -11.82 6.86
N ILE A 276 28.44 -12.18 7.60
CA ILE A 276 28.61 -12.72 8.95
C ILE A 276 28.67 -14.23 8.76
N LEU A 277 29.88 -14.80 8.73
CA LEU A 277 30.02 -16.27 8.76
C LEU A 277 29.47 -16.75 10.12
N GLU A 278 28.68 -17.83 10.15
CA GLU A 278 27.90 -18.31 11.30
C GLU A 278 28.72 -18.43 12.62
N LEU A 279 30.03 -18.63 12.52
CA LEU A 279 30.94 -18.74 13.67
C LEU A 279 31.55 -17.41 14.14
N ASN A 280 31.45 -16.35 13.35
CA ASN A 280 32.09 -15.08 13.66
C ASN A 280 31.05 -14.09 14.20
N THR A 281 30.96 -14.00 15.53
CA THR A 281 30.12 -13.00 16.22
C THR A 281 30.64 -11.57 16.06
N LYS A 282 31.50 -11.27 15.09
CA LYS A 282 32.08 -9.95 14.86
C LYS A 282 31.72 -9.42 13.47
N CYS A 283 31.42 -8.12 13.41
CA CYS A 283 31.24 -7.42 12.15
C CYS A 283 32.56 -7.41 11.36
N PRO A 284 32.59 -7.82 10.08
CA PRO A 284 33.82 -7.87 9.27
C PRO A 284 34.40 -6.49 8.93
N ILE A 285 33.62 -5.41 9.08
CA ILE A 285 34.06 -4.04 8.76
C ILE A 285 34.67 -3.35 9.98
N CYS A 286 33.98 -3.36 11.13
CA CYS A 286 34.42 -2.63 12.33
C CYS A 286 35.00 -3.54 13.43
N ASN A 287 34.99 -4.87 13.23
CA ASN A 287 35.49 -5.87 14.18
C ASN A 287 34.79 -5.85 15.56
N VAL A 288 33.66 -5.14 15.68
CA VAL A 288 32.83 -5.09 16.89
C VAL A 288 32.02 -6.38 17.01
N ARG A 289 31.90 -6.89 18.23
CA ARG A 289 31.09 -8.07 18.53
C ARG A 289 29.60 -7.71 18.39
N LEU A 290 28.90 -8.45 17.54
CA LEU A 290 27.45 -8.36 17.38
C LEU A 290 26.76 -8.93 18.63
N PRO A 291 25.61 -8.38 19.02
CA PRO A 291 24.83 -8.93 20.11
C PRO A 291 24.46 -10.38 19.77
N VAL A 292 24.83 -11.30 20.65
CA VAL A 292 24.39 -12.69 20.57
C VAL A 292 22.96 -12.72 21.10
N PHE A 293 22.06 -13.36 20.36
CA PHE A 293 20.71 -13.64 20.87
C PHE A 293 20.85 -14.46 22.16
N GLN A 294 20.53 -13.85 23.30
CA GLN A 294 20.48 -14.52 24.60
C GLN A 294 19.02 -14.64 25.00
N ALA A 295 18.47 -15.83 24.84
CA ALA A 295 17.19 -16.16 25.44
C ALA A 295 17.41 -16.41 26.93
N THR A 296 16.85 -15.55 27.79
CA THR A 296 16.92 -15.78 29.24
C THR A 296 15.99 -16.93 29.64
N SER A 297 16.26 -17.56 30.79
CA SER A 297 15.39 -18.64 31.30
C SER A 297 13.95 -18.15 31.51
N GLU A 298 13.77 -16.89 31.92
CA GLU A 298 12.46 -16.25 32.10
C GLU A 298 11.74 -16.07 30.75
N MET A 299 12.44 -15.65 29.69
CA MET A 299 11.86 -15.53 28.36
C MET A 299 11.40 -16.89 27.82
N ILE A 300 12.26 -17.92 27.97
CA ILE A 300 11.97 -19.28 27.48
C ILE A 300 10.79 -19.87 28.26
N SER A 301 10.79 -19.76 29.59
CA SER A 301 9.70 -20.28 30.43
C SER A 301 8.37 -19.55 30.17
N GLY A 302 8.40 -18.23 29.95
CA GLY A 302 7.24 -17.44 29.55
C GLY A 302 6.65 -17.90 28.20
N LEU A 303 7.50 -18.05 27.19
CA LEU A 303 7.12 -18.58 25.87
C LEU A 303 6.52 -19.99 25.96
N ALA A 304 7.16 -20.88 26.72
CA ALA A 304 6.70 -22.25 26.91
C ALA A 304 5.33 -22.29 27.62
N ALA A 305 5.13 -21.46 28.64
CA ALA A 305 3.86 -21.36 29.36
C ALA A 305 2.75 -20.82 28.44
N GLU A 306 3.02 -19.78 27.67
CA GLU A 306 2.04 -19.19 26.75
C GLU A 306 1.66 -20.18 25.63
N PHE A 307 2.66 -20.86 25.04
CA PHE A 307 2.44 -21.92 24.06
C PHE A 307 1.56 -23.04 24.64
N TYR A 308 1.89 -23.53 25.84
CA TYR A 308 1.12 -24.58 26.50
C TYR A 308 -0.34 -24.18 26.74
N GLN A 309 -0.60 -22.94 27.18
CA GLN A 309 -1.96 -22.46 27.43
C GLN A 309 -2.79 -22.26 26.15
N LYS A 310 -2.17 -21.72 25.09
CA LYS A 310 -2.85 -21.38 23.85
C LYS A 310 -2.96 -22.57 22.88
N ALA A 311 -1.86 -23.30 22.69
CA ALA A 311 -1.78 -24.38 21.70
C ALA A 311 -2.24 -25.73 22.26
N LEU A 312 -1.91 -26.06 23.52
CA LEU A 312 -2.18 -27.38 24.08
C LEU A 312 -3.45 -27.45 24.94
N LYS A 313 -3.68 -26.46 25.81
CA LYS A 313 -4.90 -26.41 26.65
C LYS A 313 -6.14 -25.87 25.93
N GLY A 314 -5.97 -25.18 24.80
CA GLY A 314 -7.09 -24.64 24.01
C GLY A 314 -7.90 -23.56 24.74
N SER A 315 -7.26 -22.72 25.55
CA SER A 315 -7.94 -21.71 26.38
C SER A 315 -8.40 -20.44 25.64
N GLY A 316 -8.09 -20.32 24.33
CA GLY A 316 -8.45 -19.17 23.49
C GLY A 316 -9.42 -19.51 22.35
N LYS A 317 -10.19 -18.53 21.86
CA LYS A 317 -11.11 -18.68 20.72
C LYS A 317 -10.40 -18.99 19.39
N ASP A 318 -9.11 -18.69 19.28
CA ASP A 318 -8.26 -18.88 18.08
C ASP A 318 -7.26 -20.05 18.24
N SER A 319 -7.57 -21.02 19.10
CA SER A 319 -6.67 -22.17 19.37
C SER A 319 -6.50 -23.02 18.10
N LEU A 320 -5.39 -22.81 17.39
CA LEU A 320 -5.08 -23.41 16.07
C LEU A 320 -4.98 -24.94 16.08
N TYR A 321 -4.76 -25.56 17.23
CA TYR A 321 -4.65 -27.02 17.37
C TYR A 321 -5.88 -27.59 18.09
N LEU A 322 -6.99 -27.67 17.37
CA LEU A 322 -8.18 -28.43 17.78
C LEU A 322 -7.99 -29.96 17.71
N THR A 323 -6.77 -30.44 17.47
CA THR A 323 -6.48 -31.87 17.22
C THR A 323 -6.00 -32.63 18.45
N THR A 324 -5.54 -31.96 19.51
CA THR A 324 -5.07 -32.64 20.73
C THR A 324 -6.24 -32.91 21.67
N THR A 325 -6.47 -34.18 22.01
CA THR A 325 -7.50 -34.56 22.97
C THR A 325 -7.04 -34.37 24.42
N PRO A 326 -7.98 -34.19 25.38
CA PRO A 326 -7.62 -34.10 26.80
C PRO A 326 -6.82 -35.31 27.32
N ASP A 327 -7.11 -36.51 26.81
CA ASP A 327 -6.45 -37.76 27.23
C ASP A 327 -5.02 -37.85 26.68
N GLU A 328 -4.78 -37.41 25.45
CA GLU A 328 -3.43 -37.31 24.87
C GLU A 328 -2.59 -36.27 25.62
N LEU A 329 -3.16 -35.11 25.95
CA LEU A 329 -2.49 -34.09 26.75
C LEU A 329 -2.16 -34.61 28.15
N HIS A 330 -3.08 -35.34 28.79
CA HIS A 330 -2.84 -35.97 30.09
C HIS A 330 -1.70 -37.00 30.03
N THR A 331 -1.69 -37.84 28.98
CA THR A 331 -0.63 -38.84 28.76
C THR A 331 0.73 -38.18 28.55
N MET A 332 0.80 -37.13 27.74
CA MET A 332 2.04 -36.36 27.51
C MET A 332 2.56 -35.70 28.79
N ASN A 333 1.68 -35.07 29.59
CA ASN A 333 2.07 -34.47 30.86
C ASN A 333 2.66 -35.51 31.83
N ARG A 334 2.06 -36.71 31.88
CA ARG A 334 2.57 -37.81 32.70
C ARG A 334 3.94 -38.27 32.22
N PHE A 335 4.08 -38.53 30.92
CA PHE A 335 5.35 -38.92 30.31
C PHE A 335 6.47 -37.93 30.63
N LEU A 336 6.21 -36.62 30.51
CA LEU A 336 7.19 -35.57 30.82
C LEU A 336 7.53 -35.52 32.32
N ALA A 337 6.55 -35.73 33.20
CA ALA A 337 6.75 -35.75 34.66
C ALA A 337 7.54 -36.99 35.13
N ASP A 338 7.44 -38.10 34.40
CA ASP A 338 8.14 -39.35 34.69
C ASP A 338 9.62 -39.31 34.25
N GLN A 339 10.06 -38.26 33.53
CA GLN A 339 11.46 -38.11 33.12
C GLN A 339 12.34 -37.69 34.31
N THR A 340 13.48 -38.35 34.45
CA THR A 340 14.45 -38.07 35.53
C THR A 340 15.41 -36.92 35.20
N ALA A 341 15.49 -36.52 33.93
CA ALA A 341 16.29 -35.40 33.45
C ALA A 341 15.64 -34.77 32.19
N PRO A 342 15.93 -33.48 31.89
CA PRO A 342 15.54 -32.88 30.62
C PRO A 342 16.20 -33.57 29.42
N PHE A 343 15.52 -33.58 28.28
CA PHE A 343 16.11 -34.00 27.01
C PHE A 343 17.00 -32.90 26.43
N ASP A 344 18.15 -33.28 25.89
CA ASP A 344 19.02 -32.34 25.17
C ASP A 344 18.45 -31.93 23.80
N CYS A 345 17.69 -32.83 23.17
CA CYS A 345 17.07 -32.62 21.87
C CYS A 345 15.71 -33.34 21.79
N VAL A 346 14.73 -32.70 21.16
CA VAL A 346 13.42 -33.28 20.85
C VAL A 346 13.24 -33.25 19.34
N ILE A 347 12.98 -34.41 18.74
CA ILE A 347 12.92 -34.56 17.28
C ILE A 347 11.46 -34.74 16.86
N ASP A 348 10.96 -33.83 16.03
CA ASP A 348 9.71 -34.03 15.31
C ASP A 348 9.92 -34.99 14.14
N PHE A 349 9.81 -36.27 14.45
CA PHE A 349 10.17 -37.36 13.55
C PHE A 349 9.36 -37.36 12.25
N LEU A 350 8.05 -37.06 12.32
CA LEU A 350 7.18 -37.10 11.14
C LEU A 350 7.55 -36.01 10.13
N ASN A 351 7.81 -34.79 10.62
CA ASN A 351 8.25 -33.69 9.76
C ASN A 351 9.63 -33.93 9.17
N LEU A 352 10.54 -34.54 9.94
CA LEU A 352 11.87 -34.91 9.46
C LEU A 352 11.80 -35.93 8.31
N MET A 353 11.02 -37.00 8.48
CA MET A 353 10.79 -38.01 7.44
C MET A 353 10.20 -37.41 6.15
N HIS A 354 9.23 -36.51 6.30
CA HIS A 354 8.65 -35.78 5.18
C HIS A 354 9.69 -34.94 4.42
N GLN A 355 10.58 -34.23 5.13
CA GLN A 355 11.66 -33.45 4.49
C GLN A 355 12.62 -34.32 3.67
N PHE A 356 12.89 -35.55 4.12
CA PHE A 356 13.69 -36.52 3.37
C PHE A 356 12.92 -37.27 2.28
N GLY A 357 11.63 -36.96 2.08
CA GLY A 357 10.78 -37.62 1.09
C GLY A 357 10.53 -39.09 1.39
N VAL A 358 10.72 -39.53 2.65
CA VAL A 358 10.52 -40.92 3.04
C VAL A 358 9.07 -41.10 3.50
N PRO A 359 8.28 -41.98 2.85
CA PRO A 359 6.92 -42.23 3.28
C PRO A 359 6.91 -42.89 4.66
N PHE A 360 6.12 -42.36 5.59
CA PHE A 360 5.98 -42.93 6.91
C PHE A 360 5.22 -44.27 6.83
N GLU A 361 5.94 -45.36 7.10
CA GLU A 361 5.34 -46.68 7.28
C GLU A 361 5.36 -47.04 8.78
N PRO A 362 4.20 -47.08 9.47
CA PRO A 362 4.14 -47.31 10.92
C PRO A 362 4.86 -48.59 11.37
N GLN A 363 4.87 -49.62 10.52
CA GLN A 363 5.51 -50.92 10.77
C GLN A 363 7.05 -50.86 10.74
N LYS A 364 7.64 -49.83 10.12
CA LYS A 364 9.08 -49.61 10.02
C LYS A 364 9.56 -48.39 10.83
N ALA A 365 8.66 -47.75 11.59
CA ALA A 365 8.97 -46.53 12.35
C ALA A 365 10.21 -46.69 13.24
N GLY A 366 10.36 -47.84 13.93
CA GLY A 366 11.53 -48.12 14.74
C GLY A 366 12.85 -48.19 13.96
N HIS A 367 12.84 -48.74 12.73
CA HIS A 367 14.02 -48.80 11.86
C HIS A 367 14.40 -47.41 11.36
N PHE A 368 13.41 -46.62 10.94
CA PHE A 368 13.65 -45.25 10.47
C PHE A 368 14.13 -44.32 11.59
N ILE A 369 13.65 -44.49 12.83
CA ILE A 369 14.17 -43.77 13.99
C ILE A 369 15.65 -44.09 14.20
N CYS A 370 16.04 -45.37 14.11
CA CYS A 370 17.45 -45.77 14.21
C CYS A 370 18.30 -45.19 13.07
N GLU A 371 17.89 -45.33 11.81
CA GLU A 371 18.64 -44.80 10.65
C GLU A 371 18.84 -43.28 10.72
N VAL A 372 17.80 -42.54 11.14
CA VAL A 372 17.87 -41.08 11.30
C VAL A 372 18.73 -40.70 12.51
N SER A 373 18.68 -41.46 13.60
CA SER A 373 19.54 -41.24 14.77
C SER A 373 21.02 -41.48 14.42
N ASP A 374 21.32 -42.52 13.65
CA ASP A 374 22.67 -42.81 13.16
C ASP A 374 23.20 -41.72 12.22
N LEU A 375 22.33 -41.15 11.37
CA LEU A 375 22.64 -40.00 10.53
C LEU A 375 22.98 -38.76 11.36
N LEU A 376 22.22 -38.47 12.43
CA LEU A 376 22.48 -37.33 13.30
C LEU A 376 23.79 -37.47 14.09
N ILE A 377 24.12 -38.69 14.55
CA ILE A 377 25.40 -38.99 15.21
C ILE A 377 26.58 -38.79 14.26
N TRP A 378 26.41 -39.06 12.97
CA TRP A 378 27.47 -38.85 11.95
C TRP A 378 27.72 -37.37 11.60
N PHE A 379 26.76 -36.47 11.84
CA PHE A 379 26.93 -35.04 11.57
C PHE A 379 27.62 -34.27 12.72
N GLU A 380 27.77 -34.88 13.90
CA GLU A 380 28.50 -34.29 15.05
C GLU A 380 29.99 -34.70 15.11
N GLY A 381 30.51 -35.43 14.10
CA GLY A 381 31.90 -35.89 14.01
C GLY A 381 32.85 -35.00 13.24
#